data_AF-I4IL51-F1
#
_entry.id   AF-I4IL51-F1
#
_cell.length_a   1.000
_cell.length_b   1.000
_cell.length_c   1.000
_cell.angle_alpha   90.00
_cell.angle_beta   90.00
_cell.angle_gamma   90.00
#
_symmetry.space_group_name_H-M   'P 1'
#
loop_
_entity.id
_entity.type
_entity.pdbx_description
1 polymer ?
#
loop_
_entity_poly.entity_id
_entity_poly.type
_entity_poly.pdbx_seq_one_letter_code
_entity_poly.pdbx_strand_id
1 'polypeptide(L)' 'MAAQPREIRRYVTSDGKVPLAQWLDSLRDIKAKTKITQRLNRVNLGNLGDYKSALSRSL' A
#
# COMPACT_ATOMS: atom_id res chain seq x y z
N MET A 1 20.72 -5.50 -3.68
CA MET A 1 20.43 -5.66 -2.23
C MET A 1 19.31 -6.67 -2.08
N ALA A 2 19.39 -7.57 -1.08
CA ALA A 2 18.30 -8.49 -0.81
C ALA A 2 17.10 -7.75 -0.20
N ALA A 3 15.88 -8.11 -0.60
CA ALA A 3 14.66 -7.58 0.01
C ALA A 3 14.54 -8.13 1.44
N GLN A 4 14.16 -7.27 2.38
CA GLN A 4 13.98 -7.64 3.78
C GLN A 4 12.50 -7.50 4.17
N PRO A 5 11.90 -8.48 4.87
CA PRO A 5 10.51 -8.40 5.30
C PRO A 5 10.19 -7.10 6.04
N ARG A 6 8.99 -6.57 5.84
CA ARG A 6 8.50 -5.33 6.45
C ARG A 6 7.13 -5.59 7.04
N GLU A 7 6.87 -5.09 8.24
CA GLU A 7 5.52 -5.10 8.81
C GLU A 7 4.66 -4.01 8.14
N ILE A 8 3.53 -4.41 7.57
CA ILE A 8 2.51 -3.47 7.09
C ILE A 8 1.45 -3.30 8.18
N ARG A 9 1.25 -2.07 8.62
CA ARG A 9 0.18 -1.70 9.57
C ARG A 9 -0.92 -0.94 8.86
N ARG A 10 -2.16 -1.16 9.30
CA ARG A 10 -3.31 -0.35 8.86
C ARG A 10 -3.33 0.95 9.65
N TYR A 11 -3.42 2.05 8.92
CA TYR A 11 -3.72 3.34 9.53
C TYR A 11 -5.17 3.33 10.04
N VAL A 12 -5.33 3.64 11.33
CA VAL A 12 -6.61 3.82 11.99
C VAL A 12 -6.69 5.29 12.41
N THR A 13 -7.75 5.98 12.00
CA THR A 13 -7.99 7.36 12.41
C THR A 13 -8.36 7.43 13.89
N SER A 14 -8.33 8.64 14.47
CA SER A 14 -8.75 8.86 15.86
C SER A 14 -10.22 8.46 16.11
N ASP A 15 -11.08 8.52 15.09
CA ASP A 15 -12.47 8.06 15.14
C ASP A 15 -12.66 6.59 14.73
N GLY A 16 -11.58 5.80 14.65
CA GLY A 16 -11.62 4.35 14.44
C GLY A 16 -11.81 3.89 12.99
N LYS A 17 -11.82 4.80 12.02
CA LYS A 17 -11.94 4.45 10.60
C LYS A 17 -10.62 3.89 10.07
N VAL A 18 -10.74 3.02 9.07
CA VAL A 18 -9.60 2.44 8.35
C VAL A 18 -9.75 2.78 6.87
N PRO A 19 -9.33 3.98 6.42
CA PRO A 19 -9.71 4.51 5.11
C PRO A 19 -9.34 3.61 3.94
N LEU A 20 -8.14 3.01 3.96
CA LEU A 20 -7.69 2.09 2.90
C LEU A 20 -8.60 0.85 2.81
N ALA A 21 -8.95 0.25 3.95
CA ALA A 21 -9.79 -0.95 3.96
C ALA A 21 -11.21 -0.61 3.50
N GLN A 22 -11.79 0.47 4.01
CA GLN A 22 -13.13 0.94 3.63
C GLN A 22 -13.21 1.25 2.13
N TRP A 23 -12.21 1.95 1.59
CA TRP A 23 -12.12 2.23 0.16
C TRP A 23 -11.96 0.94 -0.65
N LEU A 24 -11.06 0.04 -0.26
CA LEU A 24 -10.85 -1.23 -0.95
C LEU A 24 -12.13 -2.09 -0.97
N ASP A 25 -12.89 -2.11 0.12
CA ASP A 25 -14.16 -2.83 0.22
C ASP A 25 -15.25 -2.23 -0.67
N SER A 26 -15.27 -0.90 -0.82
CA SER A 26 -16.23 -0.18 -1.67
C SER A 26 -16.05 -0.44 -3.18
N LEU A 27 -14.87 -0.89 -3.63
CA LEU A 27 -14.64 -1.17 -5.05
C LEU A 27 -15.50 -2.34 -5.53
N ARG A 28 -16.16 -2.19 -6.69
CA ARG A 28 -16.87 -3.31 -7.34
C ARG A 28 -15.93 -4.20 -8.17
N ASP A 29 -14.80 -3.66 -8.61
CA ASP A 29 -13.83 -4.38 -9.45
C ASP A 29 -12.98 -5.35 -8.60
N ILE A 30 -13.34 -6.63 -8.66
CA ILE A 30 -12.64 -7.71 -7.98
C ILE A 30 -11.20 -7.87 -8.51
N LYS A 31 -10.95 -7.63 -9.80
CA LYS A 31 -9.60 -7.75 -10.38
C LYS A 31 -8.69 -6.66 -9.82
N ALA A 32 -9.21 -5.44 -9.66
CA ALA A 32 -8.49 -4.36 -9.00
C ALA A 32 -8.15 -4.71 -7.54
N LYS A 33 -9.13 -5.22 -6.76
CA LYS A 33 -8.89 -5.67 -5.38
C LYS A 33 -7.77 -6.70 -5.30
N THR A 34 -7.81 -7.73 -6.15
CA THR A 34 -6.79 -8.79 -6.19
C THR A 34 -5.40 -8.23 -6.49
N LYS A 35 -5.27 -7.33 -7.47
CA LYS A 35 -3.99 -6.69 -7.81
C LYS A 35 -3.42 -5.86 -6.65
N ILE A 36 -4.27 -5.12 -5.95
CA ILE A 36 -3.87 -4.32 -4.78
C ILE A 36 -3.37 -5.24 -3.65
N THR A 37 -4.11 -6.30 -3.32
CA THR A 37 -3.69 -7.27 -2.29
C THR A 37 -2.38 -7.96 -2.64
N GLN A 38 -2.21 -8.40 -3.90
CA GLN A 38 -0.94 -8.98 -4.37
C GLN A 38 0.23 -7.99 -4.23
N ARG A 39 -0.02 -6.70 -4.47
CA ARG A 39 1.00 -5.66 -4.32
C ARG A 39 1.41 -5.46 -2.86
N LEU A 40 0.44 -5.46 -1.94
CA LEU A 40 0.70 -5.39 -0.50
C LEU A 40 1.50 -6.61 0.00
N ASN A 41 1.19 -7.81 -0.50
CA ASN A 41 1.98 -9.01 -0.17
C ASN A 41 3.45 -8.87 -0.59
N ARG A 42 3.72 -8.29 -1.75
CA ARG A 42 5.10 -8.00 -2.19
C ARG A 42 5.79 -6.98 -1.29
N VAL A 43 5.08 -5.93 -0.85
CA VAL A 43 5.63 -4.95 0.11
C VAL A 43 5.98 -5.63 1.44
N ASN A 44 5.15 -6.56 1.92
CA ASN A 44 5.39 -7.31 3.16
C ASN A 44 6.68 -8.15 3.07
N LEU A 45 7.03 -8.63 1.87
CA LEU A 45 8.28 -9.32 1.57
C LEU A 45 9.47 -8.36 1.33
N GLY A 46 9.30 -7.07 1.56
CA GLY A 46 10.35 -6.06 1.34
C GLY A 46 10.45 -5.51 -0.08
N ASN A 47 9.57 -5.93 -0.99
CA ASN A 47 9.59 -5.48 -2.37
C ASN A 47 8.72 -4.23 -2.55
N LEU A 48 9.32 -3.06 -2.30
CA LEU A 48 8.69 -1.74 -2.39
C LEU A 48 8.44 -1.27 -3.82
N GLY A 49 9.04 -1.94 -4.80
CA GLY A 49 8.99 -1.55 -6.21
C GLY A 49 9.61 -0.18 -6.46
N ASP A 50 9.47 0.30 -7.69
CA ASP A 50 10.02 1.60 -8.07
C ASP A 50 9.05 2.72 -7.66
N TYR A 51 9.59 3.74 -6.99
CA TYR A 51 8.88 4.98 -6.73
C TYR A 51 9.69 6.14 -7.29
N LYS A 52 9.01 7.13 -7.90
CA LYS A 52 9.63 8.41 -8.20
C LYS A 52 9.41 9.31 -6.98
N SER A 53 10.49 9.88 -6.45
CA SER A 53 10.37 10.90 -5.43
C SER A 53 9.59 12.08 -6.00
N ALA A 54 8.50 12.50 -5.36
CA ALA A 54 7.78 13.72 -5.71
C ALA A 54 8.57 14.99 -5.33
N LEU A 55 9.67 14.84 -4.58
CA LEU A 55 10.58 15.91 -4.23
C LEU A 55 11.66 16.05 -5.32
N SER A 56 11.29 16.64 -6.45
CA SER A 56 12.25 17.32 -7.33
C SER A 56 11.87 18.79 -7.36
N ARG A 57 12.23 19.52 -6.30
CA ARG A 57 12.34 20.97 -6.37
C ARG A 57 13.83 21.26 -6.54
N SER A 58 14.26 21.40 -7.80
CA SER A 58 15.46 22.16 -8.11
C SER A 58 15.25 23.57 -7.59
N LEU A 59 16.05 23.97 -6.60
CA LEU A 59 16.33 25.37 -6.31
C LEU A 59 17.09 25.97 -7.50
#